data_AF-A0A496RDT6-F1
#
_entry.id   AF-A0A496RDT6-F1
#
_cell.length_a   1.000
_cell.length_b   1.000
_cell.length_c   1.000
_cell.angle_alpha   90.00
_cell.angle_beta   90.00
_cell.angle_gamma   90.00
#
_symmetry.space_group_name_H-M   'P 1'
#
loop_
_entity.id
_entity.type
_entity.pdbx_description
1 polymer ?
#
loop_
_entity_poly.entity_id
_entity_poly.type
_entity_poly.pdbx_seq_one_letter_code
_entity_poly.pdbx_strand_id
1 'polypeptide(L)'
;MKRITISAVFFIIALLVSAETGGTAQDPINFDLTLKDIYTMVQEGNANNINPDRYLVINGTVSAREVLNPDKENFVGILELSSGEWLGVADVEIYRCYIQLEGSEFSSAIPVRRSRRPKPEEIQLNTKILVLGKYLGYSEDEQGNKYPVIKGFKIRKVE
;
A
#
# COMPACT_ATOMS: atom_id res chain seq x y z
N MET A 1 47.01 45.61 -52.25
CA MET A 1 47.33 44.59 -51.23
C MET A 1 46.19 43.57 -51.18
N LYS A 2 46.54 42.28 -51.28
CA LYS A 2 45.63 41.11 -51.26
C LYS A 2 44.94 40.95 -49.89
N ARG A 3 43.72 40.40 -49.85
CA ARG A 3 43.22 39.34 -48.93
C ARG A 3 41.70 39.15 -49.11
N ILE A 4 41.28 38.13 -49.86
CA ILE A 4 40.88 36.76 -49.44
C ILE A 4 39.43 36.72 -48.92
N THR A 5 38.60 36.13 -49.77
CA THR A 5 37.21 35.71 -49.61
C THR A 5 37.07 34.38 -48.82
N ILE A 6 35.82 34.04 -48.46
CA ILE A 6 35.28 32.71 -48.09
C ILE A 6 35.68 32.28 -46.65
N SER A 7 34.81 31.84 -45.73
CA SER A 7 33.66 30.95 -45.84
C SER A 7 32.79 31.05 -44.57
N ALA A 8 31.49 31.31 -44.70
CA ALA A 8 30.57 31.20 -43.59
C ALA A 8 30.17 29.72 -43.43
N VAL A 9 30.73 29.06 -42.42
CA VAL A 9 30.42 27.69 -42.04
C VAL A 9 29.01 27.65 -41.47
N PHE A 10 28.08 27.06 -42.22
CA PHE A 10 26.74 26.70 -41.75
C PHE A 10 26.86 25.52 -40.78
N PHE A 11 26.81 25.80 -39.48
CA PHE A 11 26.75 24.77 -38.44
C PHE A 11 25.30 24.31 -38.31
N ILE A 12 24.94 23.21 -38.99
CA ILE A 12 23.64 22.55 -38.82
C ILE A 12 23.66 21.86 -37.46
N ILE A 13 23.03 22.48 -36.47
CA ILE A 13 22.75 21.86 -35.18
C ILE A 13 21.63 20.84 -35.41
N ALA A 14 21.99 19.56 -35.45
CA ALA A 14 21.02 18.47 -35.42
C ALA A 14 20.31 18.50 -34.05
N LEU A 15 19.08 19.01 -34.03
CA LEU A 15 18.15 18.83 -32.92
C LEU A 15 17.88 17.33 -32.77
N LEU A 16 18.57 16.70 -31.83
CA LEU A 16 18.17 15.42 -31.25
C LEU A 16 16.85 15.65 -30.51
N VAL A 17 15.75 15.59 -31.26
CA VAL A 17 14.41 15.40 -30.69
C VAL A 17 14.43 14.00 -30.09
N SER A 18 14.70 13.93 -28.79
CA SER A 18 14.33 12.74 -28.02
C SER A 18 12.81 12.68 -28.08
N ALA A 19 12.28 11.79 -28.92
CA ALA A 19 10.91 11.35 -28.78
C ALA A 19 10.84 10.65 -27.43
N GLU A 20 10.39 11.37 -26.41
CA GLU A 20 9.91 10.73 -25.20
C GLU A 20 8.78 9.80 -25.67
N THR A 21 9.09 8.51 -25.74
CA THR A 21 8.05 7.49 -25.76
C THR A 21 7.27 7.74 -24.48
N GLY A 22 6.11 8.38 -24.64
CA GLY A 22 5.12 8.54 -23.59
C GLY A 22 4.75 7.15 -23.11
N GLY A 23 5.54 6.64 -22.17
CA GLY A 23 5.19 5.48 -21.39
C GLY A 23 3.85 5.83 -20.79
N THR A 24 2.83 5.08 -21.16
CA THR A 24 1.53 5.15 -20.51
C THR A 24 1.80 5.09 -19.03
N ALA A 25 1.64 6.22 -18.34
CA ALA A 25 1.78 6.26 -16.90
C ALA A 25 0.76 5.25 -16.37
N GLN A 26 1.24 4.09 -15.94
CA GLN A 26 0.38 3.09 -15.33
C GLN A 26 -0.31 3.77 -14.15
N ASP A 27 -1.62 3.57 -14.01
CA ASP A 27 -2.39 4.20 -12.94
C ASP A 27 -1.67 3.92 -11.60
N PRO A 28 -1.26 4.98 -10.88
CA PRO A 28 -0.51 4.81 -9.63
C PRO A 28 -1.31 4.03 -8.59
N ILE A 29 -2.63 3.94 -8.72
CA ILE A 29 -3.51 3.17 -7.84
C ILE A 29 -4.05 1.94 -8.59
N ASN A 30 -4.08 0.81 -7.92
CA ASN A 30 -4.71 -0.42 -8.37
C ASN A 30 -5.99 -0.66 -7.54
N PHE A 31 -7.13 -0.50 -8.20
CA PHE A 31 -8.46 -0.75 -7.62
C PHE A 31 -8.97 -2.17 -7.87
N ASP A 32 -8.28 -2.95 -8.71
CA ASP A 32 -8.73 -4.27 -9.14
C ASP A 32 -8.38 -5.38 -8.14
N LEU A 33 -7.38 -5.14 -7.26
CA LEU A 33 -6.94 -6.11 -6.27
C LEU A 33 -7.69 -5.94 -4.94
N THR A 34 -8.43 -6.96 -4.55
CA THR A 34 -9.09 -7.07 -3.25
C THR A 34 -8.19 -7.73 -2.20
N LEU A 35 -8.62 -7.72 -0.93
CA LEU A 35 -7.93 -8.46 0.14
C LEU A 35 -7.86 -9.97 -0.17
N LYS A 36 -8.94 -10.53 -0.74
CA LYS A 36 -8.98 -11.93 -1.16
C LYS A 36 -7.91 -12.22 -2.20
N ASP A 37 -7.84 -11.41 -3.26
CA ASP A 37 -6.87 -11.63 -4.35
C ASP A 37 -5.43 -11.62 -3.84
N ILE A 38 -5.10 -10.65 -2.99
CA ILE A 38 -3.77 -10.52 -2.39
C ILE A 38 -3.47 -11.71 -1.48
N TYR A 39 -4.42 -12.08 -0.62
CA TYR A 39 -4.27 -13.23 0.26
C TYR A 39 -4.04 -14.51 -0.53
N THR A 40 -4.87 -14.79 -1.53
CA THR A 40 -4.78 -15.97 -2.39
C THR A 40 -3.46 -16.01 -3.14
N MET A 41 -3.03 -14.89 -3.75
CA MET A 41 -1.72 -14.81 -4.41
C MET A 41 -0.56 -15.14 -3.46
N VAL A 42 -0.64 -14.72 -2.19
CA VAL A 42 0.37 -15.07 -1.19
C VAL A 42 0.34 -16.56 -0.82
N GLN A 43 -0.84 -17.14 -0.61
CA GLN A 43 -0.98 -18.57 -0.29
C GLN A 43 -0.47 -19.46 -1.42
N GLU A 44 -0.76 -19.08 -2.67
CA GLU A 44 -0.39 -19.86 -3.86
C GLU A 44 1.08 -19.67 -4.30
N GLY A 45 1.86 -18.86 -3.57
CA GLY A 45 3.25 -18.56 -3.95
C GLY A 45 3.39 -17.60 -5.15
N ASN A 46 2.29 -16.95 -5.53
CA ASN A 46 2.19 -15.99 -6.64
C ASN A 46 2.37 -14.52 -6.18
N ALA A 47 2.93 -14.28 -4.99
CA ALA A 47 3.12 -12.95 -4.41
C ALA A 47 3.91 -11.98 -5.30
N ASN A 48 4.77 -12.49 -6.19
CA ASN A 48 5.55 -11.68 -7.13
C ASN A 48 4.68 -11.00 -8.21
N ASN A 49 3.42 -11.42 -8.37
CA ASN A 49 2.46 -10.78 -9.28
C ASN A 49 1.86 -9.49 -8.69
N ILE A 50 2.06 -9.25 -7.39
CA ILE A 50 1.62 -8.02 -6.73
C ILE A 50 2.68 -6.95 -6.96
N ASN A 51 2.37 -5.95 -7.79
CA ASN A 51 3.28 -4.86 -8.07
C ASN A 51 3.49 -3.97 -6.81
N PRO A 52 4.71 -3.93 -6.22
CA PRO A 52 4.97 -3.16 -4.99
C PRO A 52 5.00 -1.64 -5.23
N ASP A 53 5.14 -1.19 -6.48
CA ASP A 53 5.21 0.23 -6.82
C ASP A 53 3.85 0.89 -6.94
N ARG A 54 2.78 0.11 -7.11
CA ARG A 54 1.40 0.60 -7.19
C ARG A 54 0.76 0.67 -5.81
N TYR A 55 -0.01 1.71 -5.59
CA TYR A 55 -0.88 1.80 -4.43
C TYR A 55 -2.04 0.82 -4.55
N LEU A 56 -2.46 0.27 -3.42
CA LEU A 56 -3.59 -0.63 -3.26
C LEU A 56 -4.65 0.06 -2.41
N VAL A 57 -5.92 -0.21 -2.71
CA VAL A 57 -7.05 0.24 -1.89
C VAL A 57 -7.72 -0.98 -1.28
N ILE A 58 -7.44 -1.24 0.00
CA ILE A 58 -7.89 -2.43 0.70
C ILE A 58 -8.95 -2.08 1.73
N ASN A 59 -10.08 -2.76 1.66
CA ASN A 59 -11.12 -2.70 2.68
C ASN A 59 -11.09 -3.96 3.56
N GLY A 60 -11.42 -3.78 4.83
CA GLY A 60 -11.49 -4.89 5.78
C GLY A 60 -12.02 -4.46 7.14
N THR A 61 -12.26 -5.44 8.00
CA THR A 61 -12.64 -5.23 9.40
C THR A 61 -11.39 -5.36 10.27
N VAL A 62 -11.18 -4.41 11.17
CA VAL A 62 -10.05 -4.47 12.12
C VAL A 62 -10.28 -5.57 13.15
N SER A 63 -9.56 -6.68 13.03
CA SER A 63 -9.64 -7.83 13.96
C SER A 63 -8.65 -7.71 15.11
N ALA A 64 -7.48 -7.10 14.88
CA ALA A 64 -6.48 -6.85 15.91
C ALA A 64 -5.75 -5.53 15.68
N ARG A 65 -5.13 -5.02 16.75
CA ARG A 65 -4.25 -3.84 16.70
C ARG A 65 -3.10 -4.01 17.69
N GLU A 66 -1.91 -3.58 17.28
CA GLU A 66 -0.70 -3.63 18.07
C GLU A 66 0.11 -2.34 17.87
N VAL A 67 0.77 -1.87 18.92
CA VAL A 67 1.72 -0.75 18.83
C VAL A 67 3.11 -1.32 19.11
N LEU A 68 3.96 -1.33 18.09
CA LEU A 68 5.33 -1.83 18.18
C LEU A 68 6.29 -0.76 18.71
N ASN A 69 6.09 0.49 18.28
CA ASN A 69 6.81 1.64 18.82
C ASN A 69 5.84 2.78 19.14
N PRO A 70 5.68 3.16 20.42
CA PRO A 70 4.76 4.22 20.83
C PRO A 70 5.35 5.63 20.69
N ASP A 71 6.65 5.77 20.41
CA ASP A 71 7.28 7.07 20.21
C ASP A 71 6.62 7.83 19.05
N LYS A 72 6.28 9.10 19.23
CA LYS A 72 5.46 9.81 18.23
C LYS A 72 6.24 10.09 16.94
N GLU A 73 7.54 10.36 17.05
CA GLU A 73 8.38 10.66 15.88
C GLU A 73 8.70 9.39 15.09
N ASN A 74 8.83 8.25 15.78
CA ASN A 74 9.14 6.94 15.22
C ASN A 74 7.98 5.94 15.39
N PHE A 75 6.74 6.42 15.34
CA PHE A 75 5.58 5.60 15.66
C PHE A 75 5.47 4.43 14.69
N VAL A 76 5.25 3.23 15.23
CA VAL A 76 4.97 2.03 14.44
C VAL A 76 3.79 1.28 15.07
N GLY A 77 2.72 1.12 14.29
CA GLY A 77 1.55 0.33 14.65
C GLY A 77 1.23 -0.71 13.59
N ILE A 78 0.64 -1.83 14.02
CA ILE A 78 0.13 -2.88 13.15
C ILE A 78 -1.39 -2.97 13.34
N LEU A 79 -2.13 -3.02 12.24
CA LEU A 79 -3.52 -3.46 12.24
C LEU A 79 -3.61 -4.81 11.55
N GLU A 80 -4.36 -5.73 12.14
CA GLU A 80 -4.83 -6.90 11.40
C GLU A 80 -6.18 -6.56 10.79
N LEU A 81 -6.30 -6.75 9.46
CA LEU A 81 -7.57 -6.68 8.76
C LEU A 81 -8.02 -8.07 8.36
N SER A 82 -9.32 -8.31 8.51
CA SER A 82 -9.99 -9.50 8.02
C SER A 82 -11.16 -9.16 7.10
N SER A 83 -11.36 -9.98 6.08
CA SER A 83 -12.58 -10.02 5.27
C SER A 83 -13.05 -11.47 5.19
N GLY A 84 -14.34 -11.69 5.39
CA GLY A 84 -14.95 -13.00 5.28
C GLY A 84 -15.83 -13.09 4.03
N GLU A 85 -15.82 -14.25 3.38
CA GLU A 85 -16.72 -14.58 2.28
C GLU A 85 -17.38 -15.94 2.54
N TRP A 86 -18.67 -16.05 2.23
CA TRP A 86 -19.38 -17.32 2.32
C TRP A 86 -19.03 -18.20 1.12
N LEU A 87 -18.56 -19.41 1.40
CA LEU A 87 -18.39 -20.47 0.42
C LEU A 87 -19.66 -21.34 0.45
N GLY A 88 -20.63 -20.98 -0.39
CA GLY A 88 -21.93 -21.64 -0.42
C GLY A 88 -22.78 -21.26 0.81
N VAL A 89 -23.32 -22.28 1.50
CA VAL A 89 -24.28 -22.08 2.61
C VAL A 89 -23.75 -22.51 3.98
N ALA A 90 -22.59 -23.14 4.05
CA ALA A 90 -22.08 -23.77 5.27
C ALA A 90 -20.73 -23.20 5.73
N ASP A 91 -19.88 -22.82 4.78
CA ASP A 91 -18.49 -22.47 5.08
C ASP A 91 -18.24 -20.97 4.91
N VAL A 92 -17.38 -20.42 5.75
CA VAL A 92 -16.89 -19.04 5.64
C VAL A 92 -15.39 -19.09 5.53
N GLU A 93 -14.85 -18.50 4.47
CA GLU A 93 -13.42 -18.31 4.30
C GLU A 93 -13.03 -16.92 4.80
N ILE A 94 -11.93 -16.83 5.54
CA ILE A 94 -11.43 -15.58 6.12
C ILE A 94 -10.08 -15.24 5.50
N TYR A 95 -10.02 -14.08 4.86
CA TYR A 95 -8.81 -13.51 4.29
C TYR A 95 -8.24 -12.49 5.27
N ARG A 96 -6.95 -12.61 5.62
CA ARG A 96 -6.27 -11.75 6.60
C ARG A 96 -5.08 -11.03 5.97
N CYS A 97 -4.82 -9.80 6.39
CA CYS A 97 -3.55 -9.12 6.13
C CYS A 97 -3.13 -8.24 7.31
N TYR A 98 -1.86 -7.88 7.33
CA TYR A 98 -1.29 -6.92 8.27
C TYR A 98 -1.05 -5.58 7.57
N ILE A 99 -1.52 -4.51 8.20
CA ILE A 99 -1.26 -3.13 7.79
C ILE A 99 -0.23 -2.53 8.74
N GLN A 100 0.97 -2.27 8.22
CA GLN A 100 2.03 -1.56 8.92
C GLN A 100 1.85 -0.05 8.73
N LEU A 101 1.76 0.67 9.85
CA LEU A 101 1.54 2.11 9.89
C LEU A 101 2.70 2.79 10.58
N GLU A 102 3.29 3.75 9.91
CA GLU A 102 4.45 4.48 10.36
C GLU A 102 4.16 5.97 10.37
N GLY A 103 4.65 6.66 11.40
CA GLY A 103 4.57 8.12 11.46
C GLY A 103 3.56 8.66 12.46
N SER A 104 3.82 9.89 12.88
CA SER A 104 3.10 10.57 13.96
C SER A 104 1.60 10.73 13.70
N GLU A 105 1.18 10.76 12.44
CA GLU A 105 -0.20 10.88 11.99
C GLU A 105 -1.08 9.70 12.44
N PHE A 106 -0.51 8.52 12.65
CA PHE A 106 -1.26 7.33 13.07
C PHE A 106 -1.27 7.12 14.58
N SER A 107 -0.40 7.80 15.33
CA SER A 107 -0.26 7.65 16.79
C SER A 107 -1.57 7.90 17.57
N SER A 108 -2.42 8.79 17.06
CA SER A 108 -3.73 9.09 17.68
C SER A 108 -4.82 8.11 17.25
N ALA A 109 -4.68 7.51 16.06
CA ALA A 109 -5.62 6.52 15.55
C ALA A 109 -5.47 5.16 16.25
N ILE A 110 -4.25 4.79 16.65
CA ILE A 110 -3.94 3.53 17.33
C ILE A 110 -3.23 3.85 18.66
N PRO A 111 -3.98 4.23 19.70
CA PRO A 111 -3.36 4.55 20.98
C PRO A 111 -2.89 3.28 21.71
N VAL A 112 -1.73 3.37 22.37
CA VAL A 112 -1.13 2.30 23.20
C VAL A 112 -2.12 1.74 24.22
N ARG A 113 -2.95 2.62 24.80
CA ARG A 113 -4.04 2.25 25.70
C ARG A 113 -5.35 2.72 25.10
N ARG A 114 -6.34 1.83 25.09
CA ARG A 114 -7.70 2.17 24.66
C ARG A 114 -8.21 3.35 25.46
N SER A 115 -8.76 4.34 24.77
CA SER A 115 -9.38 5.48 25.44
C SER A 115 -10.60 4.99 26.24
N ARG A 116 -10.76 5.50 27.47
CA ARG A 116 -11.96 5.20 28.29
C ARG A 116 -13.25 5.70 27.64
N ARG A 117 -13.15 6.71 26.79
CA ARG A 117 -14.22 7.24 25.95
C ARG A 117 -13.81 7.09 24.49
N PRO A 118 -14.67 6.55 23.61
CA PRO A 118 -14.38 6.45 22.19
C PRO A 118 -13.98 7.82 21.63
N LYS A 119 -12.80 7.91 21.04
CA LYS A 119 -12.37 9.09 20.30
C LYS A 119 -12.74 8.92 18.82
N PRO A 120 -13.22 9.97 18.13
CA PRO A 120 -13.56 9.90 16.70
C PRO A 120 -12.42 9.39 15.82
N GLU A 121 -11.19 9.75 16.15
CA GLU A 121 -9.97 9.35 15.45
C GLU A 121 -9.51 7.92 15.77
N GLU A 122 -9.88 7.36 16.92
CA GLU A 122 -9.41 6.04 17.36
C GLU A 122 -10.03 4.92 16.52
N ILE A 123 -9.18 4.11 15.90
CA ILE A 123 -9.56 2.88 15.21
C ILE A 123 -9.80 1.81 16.26
N GLN A 124 -11.06 1.38 16.35
CA GLN A 124 -11.48 0.34 17.29
C GLN A 124 -11.52 -1.02 16.58
N LEU A 125 -11.44 -2.09 17.37
CA LEU A 125 -11.73 -3.43 16.87
C LEU A 125 -13.15 -3.49 16.30
N ASN A 126 -13.37 -4.39 15.35
CA ASN A 126 -14.63 -4.58 14.62
C ASN A 126 -15.09 -3.34 13.82
N THR A 127 -14.19 -2.37 13.59
CA THR A 127 -14.46 -1.23 12.71
C THR A 127 -14.08 -1.60 11.28
N LYS A 128 -14.95 -1.31 10.31
CA LYS A 128 -14.60 -1.40 8.90
C LYS A 128 -13.76 -0.20 8.49
N ILE A 129 -12.65 -0.46 7.81
CA ILE A 129 -11.76 0.59 7.31
C ILE A 129 -11.41 0.38 5.85
N LEU A 130 -11.03 1.48 5.21
CA LEU A 130 -10.39 1.53 3.90
C LEU A 130 -8.95 2.01 4.11
N VAL A 131 -8.01 1.30 3.50
CA VAL A 131 -6.58 1.58 3.57
C VAL A 131 -6.05 1.84 2.18
N LEU A 132 -5.39 2.98 2.00
CA LEU A 132 -4.52 3.22 0.85
C LEU A 132 -3.11 2.80 1.27
N GLY A 133 -2.56 1.80 0.61
CA GLY A 133 -1.30 1.18 1.01
C GLY A 133 -0.41 0.77 -0.15
N LYS A 134 0.80 0.28 0.13
CA LYS A 134 1.64 -0.45 -0.83
C LYS A 134 1.98 -1.82 -0.28
N TYR A 135 2.05 -2.82 -1.15
CA TYR A 135 2.46 -4.16 -0.75
C TYR A 135 3.93 -4.16 -0.34
N LEU A 136 4.22 -4.69 0.86
CA LEU A 136 5.59 -4.85 1.36
C LEU A 136 6.13 -6.27 1.17
N GLY A 137 5.25 -7.26 1.08
CA GLY A 137 5.60 -8.67 1.12
C GLY A 137 4.61 -9.47 1.95
N TYR A 138 5.04 -10.59 2.50
CA TYR A 138 4.24 -11.38 3.43
C TYR A 138 5.08 -11.76 4.65
N SER A 139 4.41 -11.95 5.77
CA SER A 139 4.96 -12.57 6.98
C SER A 139 4.55 -14.05 7.01
N GLU A 140 5.30 -14.86 7.75
CA GLU A 140 5.01 -16.27 7.97
C GLU A 140 4.94 -16.51 9.49
N ASP A 141 3.89 -17.19 9.94
CA ASP A 141 3.77 -17.57 11.35
C ASP A 141 4.53 -18.88 11.66
N GLU A 142 4.53 -19.29 12.93
CA GLU A 142 5.21 -20.51 13.38
C GLU A 142 4.66 -21.79 12.73
N GLN A 143 3.47 -21.75 12.14
CA GLN A 143 2.80 -22.85 11.48
C GLN A 143 3.03 -22.84 9.96
N GLY A 144 3.77 -21.86 9.43
CA GLY A 144 4.00 -21.67 8.01
C GLY A 144 2.87 -20.95 7.28
N ASN A 145 1.86 -20.43 7.98
CA ASN A 145 0.80 -19.66 7.35
C ASN A 145 1.34 -18.30 6.93
N LYS A 146 1.08 -17.91 5.68
CA LYS A 146 1.57 -16.66 5.12
C LYS A 146 0.51 -15.58 5.22
N TYR A 147 0.89 -14.35 5.52
CA TYR A 147 -0.03 -13.23 5.61
C TYR A 147 0.52 -12.02 4.87
N PRO A 148 -0.22 -11.45 3.90
CA PRO A 148 0.18 -10.23 3.22
C PRO A 148 0.46 -9.10 4.21
N VAL A 149 1.50 -8.34 3.95
CA VAL A 149 1.89 -7.14 4.71
C VAL A 149 1.82 -5.94 3.78
N ILE A 150 1.11 -4.91 4.22
CA ILE A 150 0.85 -3.69 3.45
C ILE A 150 1.31 -2.49 4.27
N LYS A 151 2.15 -1.63 3.68
CA LYS A 151 2.45 -0.31 4.26
C LYS A 151 1.26 0.61 4.06
N GLY A 152 0.58 1.00 5.12
CA GLY A 152 -0.52 1.95 5.06
C GLY A 152 -0.03 3.40 4.99
N PHE A 153 -0.57 4.17 4.04
CA PHE A 153 -0.30 5.60 3.87
C PHE A 153 -1.49 6.47 4.27
N LYS A 154 -2.71 5.97 4.08
CA LYS A 154 -3.93 6.63 4.56
C LYS A 154 -4.94 5.59 5.01
N ILE A 155 -5.71 5.94 6.04
CA ILE A 155 -6.80 5.12 6.55
C ILE A 155 -8.05 5.97 6.70
N ARG A 156 -9.20 5.37 6.39
CA ARG A 156 -10.50 5.96 6.65
C ARG A 156 -11.45 4.89 7.20
N LYS A 157 -12.29 5.25 8.18
CA LYS A 157 -13.41 4.41 8.62
C LYS A 157 -14.50 4.39 7.54
N VAL A 158 -15.07 3.23 7.29
CA VAL A 158 -16.21 3.04 6.37
C VAL A 158 -17.41 2.69 7.25
N GLU A 159 -18.39 3.59 7.30
CA GLU A 159 -19.64 3.39 8.04
C GLU A 159 -20.55 2.38 7.35
#